data_AF-A0A0F3H315-F1
#
_entry.id   AF-A0A0F3H315-F1
#
_cell.length_a   1.000
_cell.length_b   1.000
_cell.length_c   1.000
_cell.angle_alpha   90.00
_cell.angle_beta   90.00
_cell.angle_gamma   90.00
#
_symmetry.space_group_name_H-M   'P 1'
#
loop_
_entity.id
_entity.type
_entity.pdbx_description
1 polymer ?
#
loop_
_entity_poly.entity_id
_entity_poly.type
_entity_poly.pdbx_seq_one_letter_code
_entity_poly.pdbx_strand_id
1 'polypeptide(L)' 'MDEVLSDFINHHTNKGNKSPYTGLPLFVATHTTQGEIVLTPVDSRYVSITAYAHDIASPIFSHVVTSR' A
#
# COMPACT_ATOMS: atom_id res chain seq x y z
N MET A 1 -3.65 9.63 14.42
CA MET A 1 -3.31 8.32 13.83
C MET A 1 -2.32 8.50 12.68
N ASP A 2 -2.49 9.53 11.84
CA ASP A 2 -1.55 9.87 10.75
C ASP A 2 -0.11 10.18 11.19
N GLU A 3 0.09 10.81 12.35
CA GLU A 3 1.46 11.15 12.81
C GLU A 3 2.32 9.91 13.06
N VAL A 4 1.79 8.86 13.68
CA VAL A 4 2.56 7.63 13.98
C VAL A 4 2.97 6.90 12.71
N LEU A 5 2.05 6.80 11.73
CA LEU A 5 2.35 6.18 10.44
C LEU A 5 3.36 7.02 9.66
N SER A 6 3.21 8.34 9.68
CA SER A 6 4.15 9.26 9.04
C SER A 6 5.54 9.17 9.65
N ASP A 7 5.65 9.16 10.99
CA ASP A 7 6.91 9.01 11.71
C ASP A 7 7.58 7.67 11.41
N PHE A 8 6.80 6.59 11.35
CA PHE A 8 7.29 5.26 11.00
C PHE A 8 7.85 5.22 9.57
N ILE A 9 7.11 5.76 8.59
CA ILE A 9 7.56 5.86 7.19
C ILE A 9 8.84 6.71 7.10
N ASN A 10 8.85 7.87 7.75
CA ASN A 10 9.99 8.78 7.76
C ASN A 10 11.23 8.14 8.40
N HIS A 11 11.07 7.45 9.52
CA HIS A 11 12.15 6.75 10.21
C HIS A 11 12.85 5.74 9.29
N HIS A 12 12.08 4.89 8.60
CA HIS A 12 12.62 3.89 7.70
C HIS A 12 13.19 4.48 6.41
N THR A 13 12.56 5.53 5.89
CA THR A 13 13.06 6.28 4.73
C THR A 13 14.41 6.92 5.03
N ASN A 14 14.54 7.58 6.18
CA ASN A 14 15.78 8.23 6.62
C ASN A 14 16.91 7.24 6.92
N LYS A 15 16.57 6.02 7.36
CA LYS A 15 17.53 4.91 7.48
C LYS A 15 17.98 4.35 6.12
N GLY A 16 17.34 4.75 5.02
CA GLY A 16 17.62 4.22 3.70
C GLY A 16 17.21 2.76 3.53
N ASN A 17 16.25 2.29 4.33
CA ASN A 17 15.76 0.92 4.22
C ASN A 17 15.05 0.72 2.87
N LYS A 18 15.32 -0.41 2.22
CA LYS A 18 14.77 -0.78 0.92
C LYS A 18 14.11 -2.15 0.97
N SER A 19 13.21 -2.40 0.02
CA SER A 19 12.64 -3.72 -0.20
C SER A 19 13.76 -4.73 -0.47
N PRO A 20 13.83 -5.85 0.27
CA PRO A 20 14.83 -6.89 0.03
C PRO A 20 14.59 -7.65 -1.28
N TYR A 21 13.39 -7.53 -1.87
CA TYR A 21 13.02 -8.22 -3.10
C TYR A 21 13.28 -7.39 -4.36
N THR A 22 13.10 -6.08 -4.27
CA THR A 22 13.17 -5.18 -5.45
C THR A 22 14.29 -4.15 -5.39
N GLY A 23 14.88 -3.92 -4.21
CA GLY A 23 15.88 -2.85 -4.02
C GLY A 23 15.31 -1.44 -4.13
N LEU A 24 13.98 -1.29 -4.18
CA LEU A 24 13.27 -0.01 -4.22
C LEU A 24 12.93 0.49 -2.80
N PRO A 25 12.56 1.77 -2.60
CA PRO A 25 12.08 2.27 -1.30
C PRO A 25 10.97 1.39 -0.71
N LEU A 26 10.97 1.22 0.62
CA LEU A 26 9.94 0.42 1.31
C LEU A 26 8.53 1.01 1.20
N PHE A 27 8.44 2.33 1.26
CA PHE A 27 7.18 3.06 1.19
C PHE A 27 7.24 4.02 0.02
N VAL A 28 6.25 3.93 -0.87
CA VAL A 28 6.13 4.80 -2.04
C VAL A 28 4.70 5.33 -2.05
N ALA A 29 4.55 6.64 -1.91
CA ALA A 29 3.28 7.29 -2.14
C ALA A 29 3.09 7.43 -3.66
N THR A 30 2.25 6.56 -4.22
CA THR A 30 1.86 6.67 -5.64
C THR A 30 0.86 7.79 -5.87
N HIS A 31 0.21 8.26 -4.80
CA HIS A 31 -0.76 9.35 -4.81
C HIS A 31 -0.76 10.11 -3.49
N THR A 32 -1.12 11.40 -3.50
CA THR A 32 -0.99 12.30 -2.32
C THR A 32 -2.31 12.65 -1.63
N THR A 33 -3.45 12.23 -2.19
CA THR A 33 -4.74 12.44 -1.55
C THR A 33 -5.11 11.27 -0.64
N GLN A 34 -6.03 11.52 0.29
CA GLN A 34 -6.68 10.44 1.02
C GLN A 34 -7.36 9.46 0.05
N GLY A 35 -7.51 8.25 0.54
CA GLY A 35 -8.05 7.14 -0.23
C GLY A 35 -8.53 6.02 0.68
N GLU A 36 -9.01 4.96 0.06
CA GLU A 36 -9.53 3.79 0.73
C GLU A 36 -8.95 2.51 0.13
N ILE A 37 -8.82 1.49 0.99
CA ILE A 37 -8.41 0.15 0.60
C ILE A 37 -9.62 -0.77 0.76
N VAL A 38 -10.01 -1.41 -0.33
CA VAL A 38 -11.08 -2.40 -0.37
C VAL A 38 -10.46 -3.78 -0.44
N LEU A 39 -10.86 -4.64 0.50
CA LEU A 39 -10.49 -6.05 0.56
C LEU A 39 -11.69 -6.88 0.13
N THR A 40 -11.57 -7.59 -0.98
CA THR A 40 -12.64 -8.46 -1.49
C THR A 40 -12.18 -9.92 -1.45
N PRO A 41 -12.83 -10.79 -0.67
CA PRO A 41 -12.54 -12.22 -0.74
C PRO A 41 -12.93 -12.75 -2.13
N VAL A 42 -11.99 -13.41 -2.80
CA VAL A 42 -12.21 -14.06 -4.10
C VAL A 42 -12.52 -15.54 -3.89
N ASP A 43 -11.84 -16.17 -2.93
CA ASP A 43 -12.07 -17.54 -2.46
C ASP A 43 -11.56 -17.64 -1.01
N SER A 44 -11.77 -18.80 -0.38
CA SER A 44 -11.19 -19.25 0.89
C SER A 44 -9.69 -19.02 1.06
N ARG A 45 -8.92 -18.86 -0.03
CA ARG A 45 -7.47 -18.65 -0.02
C ARG A 45 -7.00 -17.41 -0.79
N TYR A 46 -7.92 -16.65 -1.38
CA TYR A 46 -7.57 -15.52 -2.24
C TYR A 46 -8.30 -14.26 -1.79
N VAL A 47 -7.56 -13.16 -1.67
CA VAL A 47 -8.11 -11.82 -1.39
C VAL A 47 -7.64 -10.87 -2.47
N SER A 48 -8.58 -10.17 -3.09
CA SER A 48 -8.31 -9.02 -3.94
C SER A 48 -8.13 -7.79 -3.07
N ILE A 49 -7.00 -7.11 -3.24
CA ILE A 49 -6.68 -5.85 -2.58
C ILE A 49 -6.74 -4.77 -3.66
N THR A 50 -7.64 -3.81 -3.49
CA THR A 50 -7.78 -2.68 -4.42
C THR A 50 -7.71 -1.38 -3.62
N ALA A 51 -6.89 -0.43 -4.07
CA ALA A 51 -6.80 0.88 -3.47
C ALA A 51 -7.29 1.97 -4.43
N TYR A 52 -8.06 2.92 -3.89
CA TYR A 52 -8.59 4.07 -4.60
C TYR A 52 -8.12 5.36 -3.95
N ALA A 53 -7.83 6.35 -4.78
CA ALA A 53 -7.65 7.74 -4.34
C ALA A 53 -8.98 8.49 -4.50
N HIS A 54 -9.32 9.40 -3.57
CA HIS A 54 -10.62 10.09 -3.61
C HIS A 54 -10.79 11.05 -4.81
N ASP A 55 -9.72 11.45 -5.47
CA ASP A 55 -9.71 12.37 -6.60
C ASP A 55 -9.63 11.67 -7.97
N ILE A 56 -9.52 10.33 -8.00
CA ILE A 56 -9.44 9.54 -9.24
C ILE A 56 -10.48 8.41 -9.21
N ALA A 57 -11.26 8.28 -10.29
CA ALA A 57 -12.31 7.25 -10.39
C ALA A 57 -11.77 5.82 -10.66
N SER A 58 -10.50 5.69 -11.03
CA SER A 58 -9.83 4.41 -11.28
C SER A 58 -8.95 3.97 -10.11
N PRO A 59 -8.77 2.65 -9.88
CA PRO A 59 -7.86 2.17 -8.85
C PRO A 59 -6.42 2.60 -9.08
N ILE A 60 -5.72 3.00 -8.02
CA ILE A 60 -4.28 3.30 -8.03
C ILE A 60 -3.41 2.06 -7.75
N PHE A 61 -4.04 1.00 -7.23
CA PHE A 61 -3.43 -0.30 -6.99
C PHE A 61 -4.50 -1.39 -7.06
N SER A 62 -4.17 -2.53 -7.68
CA SER A 62 -5.01 -3.72 -7.66
C SER A 62 -4.14 -4.97 -7.75
N HIS A 63 -4.30 -5.86 -6.78
CA HIS A 63 -3.58 -7.12 -6.76
C HIS A 63 -4.35 -8.22 -6.03
N VAL A 64 -4.27 -9.45 -6.54
CA VAL A 64 -4.81 -10.63 -5.86
C VAL A 64 -3.69 -11.32 -5.11
N VAL A 65 -3.84 -11.46 -3.80
CA VAL A 65 -2.91 -12.19 -2.94
C VAL A 65 -3.50 -13.55 -2.56
N THR A 66 -2.63 -14.56 -2.46
CA THR A 66 -2.98 -15.90 -2.01
C THR A 66 -2.43 -16.14 -0.60
N SER A 67 -3.24 -16.71 0.29
CA SER A 67 -2.72 -17.30 1.52
C SER A 67 -2.07 -18.64 1.17
N ARG A 68 -0.83 -18.87 1.61
CA ARG A 68 -0.14 -20.15 1.49
C ARG A 68 -0.38 -21.01 2.71
#